data_AF-A0A947CRC7-F1
#
_entry.id   AF-A0A947CRC7-F1
#
_cell.length_a   1.000
_cell.length_b   1.000
_cell.length_c   1.000
_cell.angle_alpha   90.00
_cell.angle_beta   90.00
_cell.angle_gamma   90.00
#
_symmetry.space_group_name_H-M   'P 1'
#
loop_
_entity.id
_entity.type
_entity.pdbx_description
1 polymer ?
#
loop_
_entity_poly.entity_id
_entity_poly.type
_entity_poly.pdbx_seq_one_letter_code
_entity_poly.pdbx_strand_id
1 'polypeptide(L)'
;MLKRVWLLGALLAALGCGSDPCEEASEKLCARACECGNGDCAFGDMTGSISFESRSDCEILFKFACEQEGAGDNIDWDQCIADTEAGQCAGDAFPTPDSCEEQ
;
A
#
# COMPACT_ATOMS: atom_id res chain seq x y z
N MET A 1 -2.53 -27.02 -39.12
CA MET A 1 -3.09 -25.67 -39.34
C MET A 1 -4.33 -25.51 -38.46
N LEU A 2 -4.36 -24.45 -37.62
CA LEU A 2 -5.47 -23.98 -36.77
C LEU A 2 -5.86 -24.93 -35.60
N LYS A 3 -6.09 -24.49 -34.35
CA LYS A 3 -6.45 -23.18 -33.81
C LYS A 3 -6.07 -23.14 -32.31
N ARG A 4 -5.69 -21.94 -31.85
CA ARG A 4 -5.42 -21.55 -30.46
C ARG A 4 -6.64 -21.83 -29.58
N VAL A 5 -6.40 -22.38 -28.38
CA VAL A 5 -7.33 -22.25 -27.24
C VAL A 5 -6.52 -21.63 -26.10
N TRP A 6 -6.47 -20.30 -26.14
CA TRP A 6 -6.33 -19.47 -24.93
C TRP A 6 -7.67 -19.52 -24.18
N LEU A 7 -7.63 -19.23 -22.87
CA LEU A 7 -8.77 -19.02 -21.95
C LEU A 7 -9.11 -20.21 -21.03
N LEU A 8 -8.31 -20.36 -19.98
CA LEU A 8 -8.76 -20.71 -18.64
C LEU A 8 -8.04 -19.70 -17.74
N GLY A 9 -8.63 -18.59 -17.35
CA GLY A 9 -9.94 -18.47 -16.72
C GLY A 9 -9.68 -17.78 -15.39
N ALA A 10 -9.20 -16.54 -15.46
CA ALA A 10 -9.08 -15.64 -14.33
C ALA A 10 -10.50 -15.35 -13.82
N LEU A 11 -10.93 -16.07 -12.78
CA LEU A 11 -12.25 -15.91 -12.19
C LEU A 11 -12.20 -16.26 -10.70
N LEU A 12 -11.53 -15.41 -9.92
CA LEU A 12 -11.61 -15.40 -8.45
C LEU A 12 -11.43 -13.97 -7.86
N ALA A 13 -11.77 -12.93 -8.63
CA ALA A 13 -11.83 -11.54 -8.14
C ALA A 13 -13.26 -11.16 -7.69
N ALA A 14 -13.96 -12.06 -6.98
CA ALA A 14 -15.35 -11.88 -6.57
C ALA A 14 -15.58 -12.20 -5.09
N LEU A 15 -14.67 -11.75 -4.23
CA LEU A 15 -14.97 -11.45 -2.82
C LEU A 15 -14.72 -9.95 -2.61
N GLY A 16 -15.55 -9.13 -3.28
CA GLY A 16 -15.72 -7.73 -2.90
C GLY A 16 -16.38 -7.66 -1.52
N CYS A 17 -15.58 -7.73 -0.47
CA CYS A 17 -15.81 -6.91 0.71
C CYS A 17 -15.25 -5.54 0.32
N GLY A 18 -16.11 -4.54 0.14
CA GLY A 18 -15.69 -3.20 -0.24
C GLY A 18 -14.94 -2.55 0.91
N SER A 19 -13.64 -2.81 1.01
CA SER A 19 -12.72 -1.96 1.74
C SER A 19 -12.48 -0.70 0.91
N ASP A 20 -12.46 0.45 1.57
CA ASP A 20 -12.11 1.70 0.91
C ASP A 20 -10.70 1.56 0.28
N PRO A 21 -10.46 2.01 -0.96
CA PRO A 21 -9.16 1.83 -1.62
C PRO A 21 -8.03 2.51 -0.84
N CYS A 22 -8.30 3.57 -0.07
CA CYS A 22 -7.35 4.15 0.87
C CYS A 22 -7.05 3.19 2.03
N GLU A 23 -8.06 2.52 2.59
CA GLU A 23 -7.87 1.53 3.67
C GLU A 23 -7.02 0.34 3.19
N GLU A 24 -7.28 -0.18 1.98
CA GLU A 24 -6.46 -1.25 1.40
C GLU A 24 -5.01 -0.79 1.15
N ALA A 25 -4.82 0.40 0.55
CA ALA A 25 -3.50 0.97 0.34
C ALA A 25 -2.74 1.14 1.66
N SER A 26 -3.43 1.62 2.69
CA SER A 26 -2.88 1.83 4.04
C SER A 26 -2.42 0.53 4.69
N GLU A 27 -3.22 -0.53 4.61
CA GLU A 27 -2.84 -1.84 5.12
C GLU A 27 -1.57 -2.37 4.45
N LYS A 28 -1.47 -2.21 3.12
CA LYS A 28 -0.30 -2.64 2.36
C LYS A 28 0.94 -1.80 2.67
N LEU A 29 0.79 -0.47 2.74
CA LEU A 29 1.86 0.46 3.11
C LEU A 29 2.43 0.11 4.48
N CYS A 30 1.56 -0.03 5.48
CA CYS A 30 1.96 -0.38 6.84
C CYS A 30 2.62 -1.75 6.91
N ALA A 31 2.05 -2.76 6.23
CA ALA A 31 2.67 -4.08 6.16
C ALA A 31 4.09 -4.00 5.60
N ARG A 32 4.28 -3.24 4.51
CA ARG A 32 5.58 -3.11 3.85
C ARG A 32 6.59 -2.35 4.70
N ALA A 33 6.16 -1.29 5.39
CA ALA A 33 7.00 -0.58 6.36
C ALA A 33 7.47 -1.48 7.52
N CYS A 34 6.60 -2.35 8.04
CA CYS A 34 6.98 -3.32 9.07
C CYS A 34 7.91 -4.42 8.55
N GLU A 35 7.75 -4.84 7.29
CA GLU A 35 8.65 -5.81 6.67
C GLU A 35 10.04 -5.24 6.41
N CYS A 36 10.12 -3.95 6.07
CA CYS A 36 11.37 -3.25 5.86
C CYS A 36 12.08 -2.89 7.16
N GLY A 37 11.31 -2.57 8.21
CA GLY A 37 11.88 -2.19 9.49
C GLY A 37 12.34 -3.38 10.32
N ASN A 38 13.44 -3.19 11.04
CA ASN A 38 14.08 -4.23 11.84
C ASN A 38 13.53 -4.26 13.29
N GLY A 39 12.21 -4.39 13.42
CA GLY A 39 11.50 -4.45 14.70
C GLY A 39 10.36 -3.44 14.82
N ASP A 40 10.46 -2.31 14.12
CA ASP A 40 9.44 -1.25 14.03
C ASP A 40 8.94 -1.15 12.58
N CYS A 41 7.80 -0.49 12.36
CA CYS A 41 7.28 -0.20 11.02
C CYS A 41 7.75 1.19 10.59
N ALA A 42 8.74 1.27 9.72
CA ALA A 42 9.40 2.53 9.38
C ALA A 42 9.12 2.96 7.94
N PHE A 43 8.73 4.22 7.77
CA PHE A 43 8.66 4.90 6.47
C PHE A 43 9.78 5.91 6.33
N GLY A 44 10.36 6.02 5.15
CA GLY A 44 11.40 6.99 4.83
C GLY A 44 12.56 6.37 4.07
N ASP A 45 13.74 6.96 4.25
CA ASP A 45 14.94 6.60 3.52
C ASP A 45 16.21 6.69 4.40
N MET A 46 17.38 6.62 3.76
CA MET A 46 18.67 6.71 4.46
C MET A 46 18.95 8.08 5.11
N THR A 47 18.16 9.11 4.81
CA THR A 47 18.31 10.46 5.35
C THR A 47 17.43 10.69 6.58
N GLY A 48 16.34 9.95 6.71
CA GLY A 48 15.46 10.01 7.87
C GLY A 48 14.25 9.10 7.70
N SER A 49 13.70 8.66 8.82
CA SER A 49 12.52 7.79 8.86
C SER A 49 11.59 8.15 10.01
N ILE A 50 10.31 7.86 9.82
CA ILE A 50 9.28 7.86 10.86
C ILE A 50 8.95 6.40 11.15
N SER A 51 8.90 6.03 12.42
CA SER A 51 8.66 4.65 12.86
C SER A 51 7.40 4.53 13.71
N PHE A 52 6.71 3.41 13.54
CA PHE A 52 5.58 2.99 14.36
C PHE A 52 5.96 1.72 15.13
N GLU A 53 5.59 1.64 16.41
CA GLU A 53 5.89 0.48 17.26
C GLU A 53 5.19 -0.79 16.79
N SER A 54 4.06 -0.65 16.07
CA SER A 54 3.33 -1.77 15.52
C SER A 54 2.63 -1.43 14.21
N ARG A 55 2.30 -2.49 13.46
CA ARG A 55 1.49 -2.39 12.25
C ARG A 55 0.14 -1.72 12.53
N SER A 56 -0.49 -2.04 13.64
CA SER A 56 -1.80 -1.49 14.00
C SER A 56 -1.73 0.01 14.32
N ASP A 57 -0.64 0.49 14.93
CA ASP A 57 -0.47 1.93 15.18
C ASP A 57 -0.31 2.70 13.88
N CYS A 58 0.40 2.12 12.91
CA CYS A 58 0.49 2.65 11.55
C CYS A 58 -0.90 2.68 10.89
N GLU A 59 -1.62 1.56 10.87
CA GLU A 59 -2.92 1.44 10.21
C GLU A 59 -3.96 2.40 10.80
N ILE A 60 -3.96 2.63 12.12
CA ILE A 60 -4.88 3.58 12.78
C ILE A 60 -4.66 5.01 12.28
N LEU A 61 -3.41 5.44 12.12
CA LEU A 61 -3.09 6.78 11.64
C LEU A 61 -3.50 6.97 10.19
N PHE A 62 -3.18 6.00 9.34
CA PHE A 62 -3.59 6.06 7.94
C PHE A 62 -5.11 5.96 7.77
N LYS A 63 -5.78 5.12 8.56
CA LYS A 63 -7.25 5.07 8.57
C LYS A 63 -7.87 6.41 8.94
N PHE A 64 -7.32 7.09 9.94
CA PHE A 64 -7.78 8.43 10.30
C PHE A 64 -7.57 9.42 9.15
N ALA A 65 -6.49 9.28 8.38
CA ALA A 65 -6.27 10.07 7.18
C ALA A 65 -7.34 9.78 6.10
N CYS A 66 -7.62 8.50 5.83
CA CYS A 66 -8.64 8.07 4.86
C CYS A 66 -10.06 8.56 5.21
N GLU A 67 -10.38 8.70 6.50
CA GLU A 67 -11.70 9.15 6.96
C GLU A 67 -11.92 10.67 6.83
N GLN A 68 -10.89 11.46 6.51
CA GLN A 68 -11.05 12.91 6.32
C GLN A 68 -11.71 13.21 4.97
N GLU A 69 -12.67 14.15 4.97
CA GLU A 69 -13.33 14.57 3.74
C GLU A 69 -12.31 15.11 2.73
N GLY A 70 -12.29 14.50 1.54
CA GLY A 70 -11.38 14.86 0.44
C GLY A 70 -9.99 14.23 0.53
N ALA A 71 -9.72 13.39 1.53
CA ALA A 71 -8.45 12.68 1.64
C ALA A 71 -8.29 11.71 0.46
N GLY A 72 -7.31 12.01 -0.40
CA GLY A 72 -6.96 11.13 -1.50
C GLY A 72 -7.89 11.17 -2.70
N ASP A 73 -8.71 12.21 -2.84
CA ASP A 73 -9.52 12.43 -4.05
C ASP A 73 -8.66 12.57 -5.32
N ASN A 74 -7.38 12.93 -5.17
CA ASN A 74 -6.40 13.04 -6.26
C ASN A 74 -5.32 11.94 -6.22
N ILE A 75 -5.49 10.92 -5.37
CA ILE A 75 -4.56 9.81 -5.26
C ILE A 75 -5.06 8.66 -6.15
N ASP A 76 -4.17 8.15 -7.00
CA ASP A 76 -4.42 6.93 -7.76
C ASP A 76 -4.14 5.73 -6.86
N TRP A 77 -5.16 5.34 -6.08
CA TRP A 77 -5.01 4.28 -5.08
C TRP A 77 -4.64 2.93 -5.69
N ASP A 78 -5.12 2.62 -6.89
CA ASP A 78 -4.75 1.39 -7.61
C ASP A 78 -3.24 1.39 -7.93
N GLN A 79 -2.73 2.52 -8.42
CA GLN A 79 -1.30 2.68 -8.70
C GLN A 79 -0.48 2.69 -7.40
N CYS A 80 -0.96 3.35 -6.34
CA CYS A 80 -0.35 3.32 -5.00
C CYS A 80 -0.18 1.89 -4.47
N ILE A 81 -1.24 1.08 -4.57
CA ILE A 81 -1.20 -0.33 -4.18
C ILE A 81 -0.15 -1.08 -5.01
N ALA A 82 -0.16 -0.91 -6.33
CA ALA A 82 0.78 -1.58 -7.22
C ALA A 82 2.25 -1.20 -6.93
N ASP A 83 2.52 0.09 -6.71
CA ASP A 83 3.87 0.58 -6.42
C ASP A 83 4.33 0.17 -5.02
N THR A 84 3.42 0.06 -4.06
CA THR A 84 3.72 -0.48 -2.72
C THR A 84 4.17 -1.94 -2.80
N GLU A 85 3.49 -2.75 -3.60
CA GLU A 85 3.84 -4.16 -3.80
C GLU A 85 5.16 -4.33 -4.56
N ALA A 86 5.45 -3.44 -5.52
CA ALA A 86 6.71 -3.44 -6.26
C ALA A 86 7.87 -2.82 -5.48
N GLY A 87 7.57 -2.04 -4.43
CA GLY A 87 8.51 -1.23 -3.68
C GLY A 87 9.58 -2.02 -2.93
N GLN A 88 10.75 -1.42 -2.82
CA GLN A 88 11.91 -1.97 -2.10
C GLN A 88 12.25 -1.11 -0.90
N CYS A 89 12.76 -1.75 0.15
CA CYS A 89 13.24 -1.06 1.35
C CYS A 89 14.46 -0.18 1.02
N ALA A 90 14.49 1.01 1.61
CA ALA A 90 15.62 1.93 1.58
C ALA A 90 16.35 1.88 2.93
N GLY A 91 17.17 0.85 3.12
CA GLY A 91 17.73 0.52 4.44
C GLY A 91 16.68 -0.19 5.30
N ASP A 92 16.53 0.26 6.55
CA ASP A 92 15.56 -0.29 7.52
C ASP A 92 14.20 0.45 7.48
N ALA A 93 13.86 1.08 6.34
CA ALA A 93 12.62 1.82 6.16
C ALA A 93 12.04 1.59 4.75
N PHE A 94 10.73 1.74 4.62
CA PHE A 94 10.03 1.69 3.35
C PHE A 94 9.79 3.11 2.81
N PRO A 95 10.29 3.45 1.61
CA PRO A 95 9.95 4.72 0.99
C PRO A 95 8.48 4.68 0.53
N THR A 96 7.68 5.64 0.97
CA THR A 96 6.30 5.80 0.49
C THR A 96 6.34 6.05 -1.02
N PRO A 97 5.57 5.32 -1.84
CA PRO A 97 5.49 5.60 -3.27
C PRO A 97 4.86 6.97 -3.54
N ASP A 98 5.40 7.73 -4.49
CA ASP A 98 4.86 9.03 -4.91
C ASP A 98 3.38 8.94 -5.33
N SER A 99 2.96 7.79 -5.89
CA SER A 99 1.58 7.51 -6.28
C SER A 99 0.60 7.46 -5.09
N CYS A 100 1.10 7.33 -3.86
CA CYS A 100 0.32 7.32 -2.62
C CYS A 100 0.25 8.70 -1.96
N GLU A 101 0.83 9.73 -2.58
CA GLU A 101 0.83 11.10 -2.07
C GLU A 101 -0.12 11.97 -2.89
N GLU A 102 -0.71 13.00 -2.26
CA GLU A 102 -1.49 13.99 -3.00
C GLU A 102 -0.55 14.76 -3.97
N GLN A 103 -0.88 14.72 -5.26
CA GLN A 103 -0.14 15.42 -6.32
C GLN A 103 -0.48 16.91 -6.41
#